data_AF-A0A383DUC4-F1
#
_entry.id   AF-A0A383DUC4-F1
#
_cell.length_a   1.000
_cell.length_b   1.000
_cell.length_c   1.000
_cell.angle_alpha   90.00
_cell.angle_beta   90.00
_cell.angle_gamma   90.00
#
_symmetry.space_group_name_H-M   'P 1'
#
loop_
_entity.id
_entity.type
_entity.pdbx_description
1 polymer ?
#
loop_
_entity_poly.entity_id
_entity_poly.type
_entity_poly.pdbx_seq_one_letter_code
_entity_poly.pdbx_strand_id
1 'polypeptide(L)'
;MISDNYKKIISELASLTGLNLFAAGISYVFTIVIANTLGPNDFGVYSYIMVWGGFAALLIIFSTESTILVQYAKTNDKQGVFNLTQTIKLFFLFIWVASIPLWYRFTELGLVISKNPEVIIGLIILSLANFRISEFYEISKNNVRYAKIYFIERMFYLFLLGLFLYT
;
A
#
# COMPACT_ATOMS: atom_id res chain seq x y z
N MET A 1 -0.53 16.56 36.95
CA MET A 1 -1.14 17.52 36.02
C MET A 1 -0.54 17.29 34.65
N ILE A 2 -1.30 16.71 33.71
CA ILE A 2 -0.82 16.51 32.34
C ILE A 2 -0.72 17.89 31.68
N SER A 3 0.46 18.29 31.19
CA SER A 3 0.63 19.60 30.53
C SER A 3 -0.31 19.69 29.32
N ASP A 4 -0.77 20.90 28.99
CA ASP A 4 -1.74 21.07 27.90
C ASP A 4 -1.21 20.58 26.54
N ASN A 5 0.12 20.50 26.39
CA ASN A 5 0.77 19.87 25.24
C ASN A 5 0.50 18.36 25.16
N TYR A 6 0.58 17.64 26.29
CA TYR A 6 0.29 16.21 26.32
C TYR A 6 -1.19 15.92 26.06
N LYS A 7 -2.11 16.76 26.55
CA LYS A 7 -3.54 16.62 26.25
C LYS A 7 -3.81 16.76 24.75
N LYS A 8 -3.15 17.72 24.09
CA LYS A 8 -3.24 17.91 22.65
C LYS A 8 -2.72 16.69 21.87
N ILE A 9 -1.55 16.16 22.24
CA ILE A 9 -0.99 14.95 21.63
C ILE A 9 -1.93 13.75 21.79
N ILE A 10 -2.48 13.54 22.99
CA ILE A 10 -3.42 12.45 23.26
C ILE A 10 -4.68 12.60 22.39
N SER A 11 -5.22 13.81 22.28
CA SER A 11 -6.39 14.09 21.44
C SER A 11 -6.12 13.82 19.96
N GLU A 12 -4.96 14.20 19.45
CA GLU A 12 -4.55 13.97 18.06
C GLU A 12 -4.39 12.46 17.78
N LEU A 13 -3.69 11.74 18.66
CA LEU A 13 -3.53 10.28 18.55
C LEU A 13 -4.87 9.53 18.63
N ALA A 14 -5.76 9.96 19.52
CA ALA A 14 -7.09 9.37 19.64
C ALA A 14 -7.93 9.60 18.37
N SER A 15 -7.87 10.80 17.79
CA SER A 15 -8.54 11.11 16.52
C SER A 15 -8.00 10.25 15.37
N LEU A 16 -6.67 10.15 15.23
CA LEU A 16 -6.03 9.31 14.22
C LEU A 16 -6.38 7.83 14.40
N THR A 17 -6.41 7.34 15.64
CA THR A 17 -6.81 5.96 15.96
C THR A 17 -8.27 5.73 15.57
N GLY A 18 -9.17 6.66 15.89
CA GLY A 18 -10.58 6.60 15.49
C GLY A 18 -10.76 6.54 13.97
N LEU A 19 -10.02 7.36 13.22
CA LEU A 19 -10.03 7.34 11.75
C LEU A 19 -9.51 6.01 11.19
N ASN A 20 -8.43 5.46 11.76
CA ASN A 20 -7.91 4.16 11.36
C ASN A 20 -8.90 3.02 11.63
N LEU A 21 -9.58 3.03 12.79
CA LEU A 21 -10.62 2.06 13.11
C LEU A 21 -11.79 2.16 12.14
N PHE A 22 -12.22 3.38 11.79
CA PHE A 22 -13.28 3.61 10.83
C PHE A 22 -12.90 3.10 9.43
N ALA A 23 -11.70 3.43 8.95
CA ALA A 23 -11.17 2.96 7.67
C ALA A 23 -11.05 1.43 7.63
N ALA A 24 -10.57 0.82 8.72
CA ALA A 24 -10.50 -0.64 8.84
C ALA A 24 -11.89 -1.28 8.83
N GLY A 25 -12.86 -0.67 9.51
CA GLY A 25 -14.26 -1.11 9.49
C GLY A 25 -14.86 -1.07 8.09
N ILE A 26 -14.66 0.03 7.36
CA ILE A 26 -15.08 0.15 5.96
C ILE A 26 -14.42 -0.93 5.09
N SER A 27 -13.10 -1.10 5.22
CA SER A 27 -12.35 -2.10 4.46
C SER A 27 -12.87 -3.52 4.72
N TYR A 28 -13.21 -3.83 5.97
CA TYR A 28 -13.81 -5.10 6.34
C TYR A 28 -15.19 -5.31 5.69
N VAL A 29 -16.07 -4.29 5.72
CA VAL A 29 -17.37 -4.35 5.05
C VAL A 29 -17.21 -4.58 3.54
N PHE A 30 -16.32 -3.84 2.87
CA PHE A 30 -16.05 -4.05 1.45
C PHE A 30 -15.49 -5.43 1.16
N THR A 31 -14.65 -5.98 2.03
CA THR A 31 -14.12 -7.33 1.88
C THR A 31 -15.24 -8.37 1.89
N ILE A 32 -16.23 -8.24 2.78
CA ILE A 32 -17.41 -9.11 2.82
C ILE A 32 -18.24 -8.98 1.53
N VAL A 33 -18.47 -7.74 1.07
CA VAL A 33 -19.21 -7.50 -0.18
C VAL A 33 -18.51 -8.17 -1.35
N ILE A 34 -17.21 -7.95 -1.51
CA ILE A 34 -16.39 -8.56 -2.57
C ILE A 34 -16.42 -10.09 -2.48
N ALA A 35 -16.31 -10.66 -1.27
CA ALA A 35 -16.36 -12.10 -1.06
C ALA A 35 -17.71 -12.71 -1.50
N ASN A 36 -18.81 -12.03 -1.18
CA ASN A 36 -20.15 -12.46 -1.58
C ASN A 36 -20.39 -12.31 -3.09
N THR A 37 -19.80 -11.30 -3.74
CA THR A 37 -19.96 -11.07 -5.19
C THR A 37 -19.13 -12.05 -6.01
N LEU A 38 -17.87 -12.30 -5.63
CA LEU A 38 -16.94 -13.13 -6.41
C LEU A 38 -17.16 -14.65 -6.19
N GLY A 39 -17.76 -15.05 -5.07
CA GLY A 39 -17.83 -16.45 -4.70
C GLY A 39 -16.47 -17.03 -4.28
N PRO A 40 -16.44 -18.28 -3.79
CA PRO A 40 -15.30 -18.82 -3.04
C PRO A 40 -14.02 -19.00 -3.86
N ASN A 41 -14.14 -19.36 -5.14
CA ASN A 41 -12.96 -19.58 -5.99
C ASN A 41 -12.25 -18.27 -6.33
N ASP A 42 -12.98 -17.29 -6.86
CA ASP A 42 -12.42 -16.01 -7.31
C ASP A 42 -12.01 -15.13 -6.12
N PHE A 43 -12.75 -15.20 -5.00
CA PHE A 43 -12.32 -14.56 -3.75
C PHE A 43 -11.04 -15.18 -3.19
N GLY A 44 -10.84 -16.49 -3.35
CA GLY A 44 -9.60 -17.16 -3.01
C GLY A 44 -8.42 -16.59 -3.80
N VAL A 45 -8.57 -16.47 -5.12
CA VAL A 45 -7.56 -15.87 -6.02
C VAL A 45 -7.26 -14.42 -5.63
N TYR A 46 -8.30 -13.60 -5.40
CA TYR A 46 -8.17 -12.23 -4.91
C TYR A 46 -7.40 -12.15 -3.59
N SER A 47 -7.73 -13.03 -2.64
CA SER A 47 -7.10 -13.07 -1.32
C SER A 47 -5.61 -13.43 -1.41
N TYR A 48 -5.24 -14.35 -2.31
CA TYR A 48 -3.82 -14.66 -2.58
C TYR A 48 -3.08 -13.43 -3.10
N ILE A 49 -3.65 -12.69 -4.05
CA ILE A 49 -3.06 -11.44 -4.55
C ILE A 49 -2.88 -10.44 -3.40
N MET A 50 -3.90 -10.25 -2.58
CA MET A 50 -3.88 -9.30 -1.46
C MET A 50 -2.85 -9.66 -0.39
N VAL A 51 -2.77 -10.93 0.01
CA VAL A 51 -1.82 -11.38 1.03
C VAL A 51 -0.38 -11.21 0.55
N TRP A 52 -0.07 -11.71 -0.65
CA TRP A 52 1.29 -11.64 -1.18
C TRP A 52 1.68 -10.20 -1.55
N GLY A 53 0.82 -9.43 -2.21
CA GLY A 53 1.11 -8.02 -2.47
C GLY A 53 1.19 -7.19 -1.17
N GLY A 54 0.40 -7.53 -0.14
CA GLY A 54 0.50 -6.93 1.19
C GLY A 54 1.81 -7.28 1.91
N PHE A 55 2.34 -8.49 1.70
CA PHE A 55 3.66 -8.87 2.21
C PHE A 55 4.78 -8.04 1.57
N ALA A 56 4.69 -7.76 0.25
CA ALA A 56 5.58 -6.81 -0.43
C ALA A 56 5.50 -5.43 0.24
N ALA A 57 4.28 -4.94 0.46
CA ALA A 57 4.02 -3.66 1.09
C ALA A 57 4.68 -3.58 2.47
N LEU A 58 4.52 -4.61 3.30
CA LEU A 58 5.14 -4.67 4.62
C LEU A 58 6.66 -4.55 4.54
N LEU A 59 7.32 -5.33 3.69
CA LEU A 59 8.79 -5.30 3.58
C LEU A 59 9.32 -3.91 3.19
N ILE A 60 8.62 -3.23 2.28
CA ILE A 60 9.05 -1.93 1.75
C ILE A 60 8.63 -0.78 2.64
N ILE A 61 7.36 -0.72 3.05
CA ILE A 61 6.79 0.38 3.84
C ILE A 61 7.33 0.34 5.27
N PHE A 62 7.28 -0.82 5.93
CA PHE A 62 7.69 -0.91 7.34
C PHE A 62 9.18 -0.57 7.52
N SER A 63 10.05 -1.06 6.64
CA SER A 63 11.49 -0.82 6.76
C SER A 63 11.89 0.62 6.46
N THR A 64 11.17 1.30 5.57
CA THR A 64 11.55 2.64 5.09
C THR A 64 10.77 3.78 5.76
N GLU A 65 9.46 3.66 5.97
CA GLU A 65 8.66 4.73 6.58
C GLU A 65 8.90 4.86 8.10
N SER A 66 9.16 3.74 8.80
CA SER A 66 9.46 3.80 10.23
C SER A 66 10.83 4.42 10.53
N THR A 67 11.77 4.29 9.60
CA THR A 67 13.16 4.73 9.79
C THR A 67 13.41 6.14 9.25
N ILE A 68 12.67 6.59 8.23
CA ILE A 68 12.89 7.90 7.60
C ILE A 68 12.70 9.08 8.56
N LEU A 69 11.68 9.04 9.43
CA LEU A 69 11.42 10.11 10.40
C LEU A 69 12.56 10.24 11.42
N VAL A 70 13.12 9.11 11.85
CA VAL A 70 14.27 9.09 12.77
C VAL A 70 15.52 9.65 12.07
N GLN A 71 15.74 9.31 10.80
CA GLN A 71 16.89 9.84 10.05
C GLN A 71 16.74 11.33 9.73
N TYR A 72 15.54 11.79 9.37
CA TYR A 72 15.25 13.22 9.19
C TYR A 72 15.45 14.06 10.46
N ALA A 73 15.23 13.47 11.64
CA ALA A 73 15.51 14.13 12.90
C ALA A 73 17.01 14.19 13.23
N LYS A 74 17.81 13.23 12.72
CA LYS A 74 19.25 13.11 13.03
C LYS A 74 20.15 13.81 12.01
N THR A 75 19.69 14.03 10.78
CA THR A 75 20.52 14.51 9.69
C THR A 75 19.99 15.84 9.12
N ASN A 76 20.87 16.82 8.91
CA ASN A 76 20.50 18.09 8.27
C ASN A 76 20.23 17.91 6.76
N ASP A 77 20.81 16.91 6.13
CA ASP A 77 20.61 16.60 4.71
C ASP A 77 19.35 15.75 4.48
N LYS A 78 18.20 16.43 4.49
CA LYS A 78 16.88 15.81 4.26
C LYS A 78 16.76 15.22 2.85
N GLN A 79 17.39 15.84 1.85
CA GLN A 79 17.32 15.38 0.47
C GLN A 79 18.13 14.10 0.26
N GLY A 80 19.33 14.02 0.84
CA GLY A 80 20.15 12.81 0.80
C GLY A 80 19.46 11.62 1.48
N VAL A 81 18.87 11.82 2.65
CA VAL A 81 18.09 10.78 3.35
C VAL A 81 16.90 10.33 2.49
N PHE A 82 16.15 11.26 1.87
CA PHE A 82 15.05 10.92 0.97
C PHE A 82 15.52 10.08 -0.22
N ASN A 83 16.56 10.52 -0.93
CA ASN A 83 17.09 9.82 -2.11
C ASN A 83 17.59 8.41 -1.76
N LEU A 84 18.25 8.26 -0.60
CA LEU A 84 18.70 6.97 -0.10
C LEU A 84 17.51 6.04 0.20
N THR A 85 16.48 6.55 0.88
CA THR A 85 15.25 5.80 1.15
C THR A 85 14.60 5.33 -0.15
N GLN A 86 14.45 6.20 -1.16
CA GLN A 86 13.88 5.82 -2.45
C GLN A 86 14.73 4.78 -3.19
N THR A 87 16.06 4.89 -3.12
CA THR A 87 16.98 3.90 -3.70
C THR A 87 16.80 2.53 -3.05
N ILE A 88 16.70 2.48 -1.72
CA ILE A 88 16.47 1.25 -0.97
C ILE A 88 15.11 0.65 -1.33
N LYS A 89 14.06 1.47 -1.40
CA LYS A 89 12.74 1.04 -1.88
C LYS A 89 12.89 0.37 -3.25
N LEU A 90 13.44 1.06 -4.25
CA LEU A 90 13.58 0.50 -5.61
C LEU A 90 14.37 -0.81 -5.65
N PHE A 91 15.47 -0.89 -4.89
CA PHE A 91 16.25 -2.12 -4.77
C PHE A 91 15.39 -3.30 -4.28
N PHE A 92 14.58 -3.09 -3.24
CA PHE A 92 13.65 -4.13 -2.76
C PHE A 92 12.51 -4.43 -3.73
N LEU A 93 12.07 -3.47 -4.56
CA LEU A 93 11.14 -3.76 -5.66
C LEU A 93 11.75 -4.75 -6.65
N PHE A 94 13.00 -4.52 -7.04
CA PHE A 94 13.69 -5.40 -7.98
C PHE A 94 13.90 -6.80 -7.39
N ILE A 95 14.29 -6.90 -6.12
CA ILE A 95 14.38 -8.18 -5.41
C ILE A 95 13.02 -8.88 -5.39
N TRP A 96 11.96 -8.14 -5.06
CA TRP A 96 10.60 -8.66 -5.04
C TRP A 96 10.21 -9.27 -6.39
N VAL A 97 10.32 -8.50 -7.46
CA VAL A 97 9.99 -8.95 -8.83
C VAL A 97 10.87 -10.13 -9.24
N ALA A 98 12.17 -10.08 -8.96
CA ALA A 98 13.11 -11.16 -9.27
C ALA A 98 12.84 -12.45 -8.48
N SER A 99 12.15 -12.36 -7.33
CA SER A 99 11.78 -13.51 -6.51
C SER A 99 10.51 -14.23 -6.99
N ILE A 100 9.70 -13.61 -7.86
CA ILE A 100 8.45 -14.19 -8.38
C ILE A 100 8.67 -15.59 -9.01
N PRO A 101 9.69 -15.84 -9.86
CA PRO A 101 9.94 -17.17 -10.42
C PRO A 101 10.27 -18.24 -9.35
N LEU A 102 10.94 -17.84 -8.27
CA LEU A 102 11.23 -18.76 -7.15
C LEU A 102 9.92 -19.10 -6.42
N TRP A 103 9.06 -18.12 -6.20
CA TRP A 103 7.78 -18.35 -5.52
C TRP A 103 6.84 -19.19 -6.34
N TYR A 104 6.83 -18.98 -7.65
CA TYR A 104 6.14 -19.84 -8.59
C TYR A 104 6.59 -21.31 -8.48
N ARG A 105 7.88 -21.56 -8.19
CA ARG A 105 8.40 -22.93 -8.11
C ARG A 105 8.26 -23.58 -6.73
N PHE A 106 8.39 -22.80 -5.65
CA PHE A 106 8.56 -23.33 -4.29
C PHE A 106 7.36 -23.11 -3.36
N THR A 107 6.29 -22.45 -3.82
CA THR A 107 5.09 -22.21 -3.02
C THR A 107 3.82 -22.61 -3.77
N GLU A 108 2.70 -22.77 -3.04
CA GLU A 108 1.39 -23.03 -3.63
C GLU A 108 0.93 -21.91 -4.59
N LEU A 109 1.56 -20.73 -4.53
CA LEU A 109 1.33 -19.63 -5.45
C LEU A 109 1.56 -20.05 -6.92
N GLY A 110 2.49 -20.97 -7.18
CA GLY A 110 2.71 -21.52 -8.52
C GLY A 110 1.51 -22.26 -9.10
N LEU A 111 0.84 -23.06 -8.26
CA LEU A 111 -0.38 -23.77 -8.65
C LEU A 111 -1.54 -22.80 -8.90
N VAL A 112 -1.63 -21.72 -8.11
CA VAL A 112 -2.65 -20.69 -8.31
C VAL A 112 -2.39 -19.89 -9.58
N ILE A 113 -1.14 -19.46 -9.81
CA ILE A 113 -0.72 -18.72 -11.01
C ILE A 113 -0.91 -19.55 -12.28
N SER A 114 -0.56 -20.85 -12.25
CA SER A 114 -0.73 -21.72 -13.42
C SER A 114 -2.19 -21.90 -13.84
N LYS A 115 -3.13 -21.84 -12.88
CA LYS A 115 -4.57 -21.89 -13.14
C LYS A 115 -5.16 -20.51 -13.49
N ASN A 116 -4.59 -19.44 -12.94
CA ASN A 116 -5.08 -18.06 -13.08
C ASN A 116 -3.88 -17.11 -13.33
N PRO A 117 -3.41 -16.97 -14.58
CA PRO A 117 -2.24 -16.15 -14.89
C PRO A 117 -2.43 -14.65 -14.56
N GLU A 118 -3.69 -14.20 -14.44
CA GLU A 118 -4.05 -12.82 -14.04
C GLU A 118 -3.51 -12.45 -12.65
N VAL A 119 -3.23 -13.45 -11.81
CA VAL A 119 -2.62 -13.27 -10.49
C VAL A 119 -1.28 -12.54 -10.56
N ILE A 120 -0.47 -12.80 -11.58
CA ILE A 120 0.81 -12.10 -11.76
C ILE A 120 0.58 -10.61 -11.96
N ILE A 121 -0.41 -10.25 -12.79
CA ILE A 121 -0.76 -8.86 -13.07
C ILE A 121 -1.26 -8.20 -11.77
N GLY A 122 -2.14 -8.87 -11.03
CA GLY A 122 -2.62 -8.39 -9.74
C GLY A 122 -1.51 -8.16 -8.72
N LEU A 123 -0.56 -9.10 -8.61
CA LEU A 123 0.60 -8.97 -7.72
C LEU A 123 1.49 -7.78 -8.11
N ILE A 124 1.80 -7.62 -9.40
CA ILE A 124 2.61 -6.49 -9.88
C ILE A 124 1.89 -5.17 -9.60
N ILE A 125 0.61 -5.05 -9.96
CA ILE A 125 -0.17 -3.82 -9.75
C ILE A 125 -0.23 -3.48 -8.26
N LEU A 126 -0.54 -4.46 -7.40
CA LEU A 126 -0.66 -4.23 -5.96
C LEU A 126 0.70 -3.87 -5.34
N SER A 127 1.79 -4.52 -5.76
CA SER A 127 3.13 -4.14 -5.32
C SER A 127 3.50 -2.72 -5.77
N LEU A 128 3.23 -2.34 -7.01
CA LEU A 128 3.47 -0.98 -7.51
C LEU A 128 2.62 0.08 -6.78
N ALA A 129 1.36 -0.23 -6.48
CA ALA A 129 0.48 0.65 -5.73
C ALA A 129 1.01 0.92 -4.31
N ASN A 130 1.62 -0.10 -3.68
CA ASN A 130 2.25 0.03 -2.36
C ASN A 130 3.59 0.75 -2.40
N PHE A 131 4.24 0.81 -3.56
CA PHE A 131 5.49 1.53 -3.75
C PHE A 131 5.36 3.05 -3.74
N ARG A 132 4.12 3.57 -3.79
CA ARG A 132 3.83 5.02 -3.80
C ARG A 132 4.78 5.78 -4.73
N ILE A 133 4.81 5.35 -6.01
CA ILE A 133 5.67 5.96 -7.04
C ILE A 133 5.41 7.49 -7.17
N SER A 134 4.25 7.95 -6.70
CA SER A 134 3.93 9.35 -6.40
C SER A 134 5.06 10.13 -5.71
N GLU A 135 5.78 9.50 -4.78
CA GLU A 135 6.90 10.12 -4.03
C GLU A 135 8.08 10.48 -4.96
N PHE A 136 8.26 9.77 -6.08
CA PHE A 136 9.26 10.15 -7.10
C PHE A 136 8.85 11.39 -7.88
N TYR A 137 7.54 11.65 -8.03
CA TYR A 137 7.05 12.85 -8.68
C TYR A 137 7.17 14.09 -7.79
N GLU A 138 7.12 13.91 -6.46
CA GLU A 138 7.38 14.96 -5.46
C GLU A 138 8.80 15.54 -5.57
N ILE A 139 9.75 14.79 -6.13
CA ILE A 139 11.11 15.27 -6.49
C ILE A 139 11.05 16.50 -7.42
N SER A 140 9.97 16.68 -8.18
CA SER A 140 9.76 17.78 -9.15
C SER A 140 8.82 18.90 -8.66
N LYS A 141 8.95 19.36 -7.40
CA LYS A 141 8.42 20.65 -6.89
C LYS A 141 6.91 21.00 -7.04
N ASN A 142 6.02 20.14 -7.52
CA ASN A 142 4.60 20.47 -7.78
C ASN A 142 3.59 19.80 -6.84
N ASN A 143 3.83 19.95 -5.54
CA ASN A 143 3.14 19.24 -4.45
C ASN A 143 1.59 19.38 -4.46
N VAL A 144 1.07 20.59 -4.62
CA VAL A 144 -0.38 20.84 -4.55
C VAL A 144 -1.13 20.34 -5.80
N ARG A 145 -0.50 20.41 -6.97
CA ARG A 145 -1.14 20.03 -8.23
C ARG A 145 -1.21 18.51 -8.36
N TYR A 146 -0.18 17.80 -7.91
CA TYR A 146 -0.14 16.36 -7.89
C TYR A 146 -1.09 15.76 -6.84
N ALA A 147 -1.12 16.29 -5.61
CA ALA A 147 -2.05 15.84 -4.58
C ALA A 147 -3.52 15.92 -5.04
N LYS A 148 -3.88 16.96 -5.82
CA LYS A 148 -5.20 17.08 -6.45
C LYS A 148 -5.47 16.01 -7.51
N ILE A 149 -4.49 15.71 -8.36
CA ILE A 149 -4.61 14.65 -9.37
C ILE A 149 -4.75 13.28 -8.70
N TYR A 150 -3.92 12.98 -7.70
CA TYR A 150 -3.97 11.74 -6.95
C TYR A 150 -5.30 11.56 -6.18
N PHE A 151 -5.85 12.64 -5.62
CA PHE A 151 -7.18 12.60 -5.02
C PHE A 151 -8.27 12.28 -6.05
N ILE A 152 -8.24 12.92 -7.23
CA ILE A 152 -9.17 12.64 -8.33
C ILE A 152 -9.03 11.18 -8.80
N GLU A 153 -7.81 10.67 -8.94
CA GLU A 153 -7.51 9.27 -9.28
C GLU A 153 -8.15 8.31 -8.28
N ARG A 154 -8.01 8.58 -6.97
CA ARG A 154 -8.60 7.74 -5.91
C ARG A 154 -10.13 7.78 -5.91
N MET A 155 -10.73 8.96 -6.17
CA MET A 155 -12.18 9.08 -6.33
C MET A 155 -12.68 8.34 -7.57
N PHE A 156 -11.93 8.39 -8.67
CA PHE A 156 -12.26 7.68 -9.90
C PHE A 156 -12.16 6.16 -9.72
N TYR A 157 -11.13 5.67 -9.01
CA TYR A 157 -11.03 4.26 -8.64
C TYR A 157 -12.22 3.77 -7.80
N LEU A 158 -12.62 4.56 -6.79
CA LEU A 158 -13.80 4.24 -5.96
C LEU A 158 -15.09 4.23 -6.78
N PHE A 159 -15.23 5.17 -7.72
CA PHE A 159 -16.38 5.22 -8.62
C PHE A 159 -16.43 4.01 -9.56
N LEU A 160 -15.30 3.63 -10.18
CA LEU A 160 -15.21 2.46 -11.04
C LEU A 160 -15.48 1.16 -10.28
N LEU A 161 -14.96 1.04 -9.06
CA LEU A 161 -15.26 -0.10 -8.18
C LEU A 161 -16.77 -0.17 -7.87
N GLY A 162 -17.39 0.97 -7.56
CA GLY A 162 -18.83 1.06 -7.32
C GLY A 162 -19.66 0.65 -8.53
N LEU A 163 -19.26 1.06 -9.74
CA LEU A 163 -19.88 0.64 -10.99
C LEU A 163 -19.76 -0.87 -11.22
N PHE A 164 -18.55 -1.42 -11.06
CA PHE A 164 -18.29 -2.85 -11.26
C PHE A 164 -19.07 -3.74 -10.29
N LEU A 165 -19.28 -3.29 -9.05
CA LEU A 165 -20.06 -4.03 -8.06
C LEU A 165 -21.59 -3.93 -8.27
N TYR A 166 -22.07 -2.97 -9.07
CA TYR A 166 -23.49 -2.74 -9.33
C TYR A 166 -23.97 -3.34 -10.66
N THR A 167 -23.05 -3.75 -11.53
CA THR A 167 -23.30 -4.48 -12.79
C THR A 167 -23.12 -5.97 -12.61
#